data_AF-S8EBZ8-F1
#
_entry.id   AF-S8EBZ8-F1
#
_cell.length_a   1.000
_cell.length_b   1.000
_cell.length_c   1.000
_cell.angle_alpha   90.00
_cell.angle_beta   90.00
_cell.angle_gamma   90.00
#
_symmetry.space_group_name_H-M   'P 1'
#
loop_
_entity.id
_entity.type
_entity.pdbx_description
1 polymer ?
#
loop_
_entity_poly.entity_id
_entity_poly.type
_entity_poly.pdbx_seq_one_letter_code
_entity_poly.pdbx_strand_id
1 'polypeptide(L)' 'LKLRLIIAFQGFCGESASIHLYPAAADGGREARVSRYREKRRMRLFSKKIRYEVRKLNAEKRPRIKGRFVKRQQ' A
#
# COMPACT_ATOMS: atom_id res chain seq x y z
N LEU A 1 2.05 28.15 -8.27
CA LEU A 1 2.90 27.76 -7.13
C LEU A 1 2.11 26.96 -6.11
N LYS A 2 2.16 25.62 -6.22
CA LYS A 2 2.11 24.66 -5.11
C LYS A 2 2.60 23.35 -5.71
N LEU A 3 3.89 23.09 -5.45
CA LEU A 3 4.63 21.82 -5.55
C LEU A 3 3.76 20.64 -6.05
N ARG A 4 4.04 20.03 -7.22
CA ARG A 4 5.14 19.07 -7.36
C ARG A 4 5.46 18.33 -6.05
N LEU A 5 4.48 17.63 -5.48
CA LEU A 5 4.73 16.65 -4.42
C LEU A 5 3.73 15.49 -4.51
N ILE A 6 3.73 14.82 -5.65
CA ILE A 6 3.40 13.41 -5.71
C ILE A 6 4.60 12.78 -6.40
N ILE A 7 5.66 12.58 -5.62
CA ILE A 7 6.66 11.56 -5.93
C ILE A 7 5.90 10.24 -5.78
N ALA A 8 5.21 9.87 -6.86
CA ALA A 8 4.97 8.47 -7.14
C ALA A 8 6.35 7.84 -7.17
N PHE A 9 6.61 6.96 -6.20
CA PHE A 9 6.86 5.57 -6.54
C PHE A 9 8.07 5.28 -7.46
N GLN A 10 8.98 6.23 -7.64
CA GLN A 10 10.29 6.06 -8.26
C GLN A 10 11.30 5.96 -7.12
N GLY A 11 11.43 4.73 -6.64
CA GLY A 11 12.48 4.30 -5.73
C GLY A 11 12.92 2.91 -6.15
N PHE A 12 13.67 2.86 -7.25
CA PHE A 12 14.58 1.78 -7.62
C PHE A 12 13.96 0.46 -8.12
N CYS A 13 13.43 0.48 -9.34
CA CYS A 13 13.49 -0.68 -10.24
C CYS A 13 14.24 -0.21 -11.49
N GLY A 14 15.57 -0.09 -11.36
CA GLY A 14 16.49 -0.07 -12.50
C GLY A 14 17.11 -1.47 -12.59
N GLU A 15 16.91 -2.14 -13.72
CA GLU A 15 17.98 -2.58 -14.64
C GLU A 15 18.92 -3.63 -14.04
N SER A 16 19.26 -4.75 -14.68
CA SER A 16 18.87 -5.44 -15.90
C SER A 16 19.60 -6.78 -15.84
N ALA A 17 19.12 -7.75 -16.60
CA ALA A 17 19.80 -8.99 -16.93
C ALA A 17 19.93 -10.09 -15.86
N SER A 18 19.92 -11.30 -16.42
CA SER A 18 20.49 -12.56 -15.94
C SER A 18 19.59 -13.46 -15.09
N ILE A 19 19.21 -14.54 -15.76
CA ILE A 19 18.82 -15.83 -15.18
C ILE A 19 19.99 -16.25 -14.27
N HIS A 20 19.91 -15.97 -12.98
CA HIS A 20 20.78 -16.61 -12.00
C HIS A 20 19.94 -17.26 -10.92
N LEU A 21 19.78 -18.57 -11.13
CA LEU A 21 19.62 -19.61 -10.12
C LEU A 21 19.99 -19.11 -8.73
N TYR A 22 19.00 -19.13 -7.83
CA TYR A 22 19.09 -18.92 -6.40
C TYR A 22 20.54 -18.88 -5.86
N PRO A 23 21.12 -17.69 -5.59
CA PRO A 23 22.37 -17.64 -4.86
C PRO A 23 22.02 -17.99 -3.41
N ALA A 24 22.43 -19.19 -3.02
CA ALA A 24 22.47 -19.59 -1.64
C ALA A 24 23.24 -18.50 -0.85
N ALA A 25 22.55 -17.88 0.10
CA ALA A 25 23.14 -17.20 1.25
C ALA A 25 24.33 -16.24 0.95
N ALA A 26 24.13 -15.21 0.13
CA ALA A 26 25.01 -14.04 0.18
C ALA A 26 24.55 -13.12 1.32
N ASP A 27 25.40 -12.99 2.34
CA ASP A 27 25.26 -12.30 3.62
C ASP A 27 25.07 -10.75 3.53
N GLY A 28 24.59 -10.25 2.39
CA GLY A 28 24.14 -8.86 2.19
C GLY A 28 22.66 -8.74 1.85
N GLY A 29 22.02 -9.85 1.44
CA GLY A 29 20.58 -9.87 1.14
C GLY A 29 19.70 -9.89 2.39
N ARG A 30 20.25 -10.32 3.54
CA ARG A 30 19.49 -10.34 4.81
C ARG A 30 19.41 -8.94 5.40
N GLU A 31 20.51 -8.22 5.41
CA GLU A 31 20.71 -6.88 5.96
C GLU A 31 19.82 -5.90 5.21
N ALA A 32 19.79 -5.98 3.87
CA ALA A 32 18.89 -5.21 3.03
C ALA A 32 17.40 -5.50 3.34
N ARG A 33 17.02 -6.78 3.47
CA ARG A 33 15.64 -7.18 3.82
C ARG A 33 15.24 -6.71 5.22
N VAL A 34 16.12 -6.85 6.21
CA VAL A 34 15.91 -6.44 7.60
C VAL A 34 15.81 -4.91 7.71
N SER A 35 16.67 -4.17 7.00
CA SER A 35 16.59 -2.71 6.94
C SER A 35 15.26 -2.24 6.35
N ARG A 36 14.85 -2.80 5.19
CA ARG A 36 13.53 -2.52 4.59
C ARG A 36 12.37 -2.85 5.52
N TYR A 37 12.48 -3.93 6.29
CA TYR A 37 11.47 -4.30 7.28
C TYR A 37 11.38 -3.31 8.44
N ARG A 38 12.52 -2.89 9.01
CA ARG A 38 12.58 -1.89 10.10
C ARG A 38 11.99 -0.55 9.65
N GLU A 39 12.39 -0.09 8.47
CA GLU A 39 11.86 1.15 7.90
C GLU A 39 10.35 1.06 7.63
N LYS A 40 9.89 -0.02 6.99
CA LYS A 40 8.45 -0.28 6.77
C LYS A 40 7.67 -0.31 8.09
N ARG A 41 8.23 -0.90 9.15
CA ARG A 41 7.60 -0.92 10.48
C ARG A 41 7.45 0.48 11.07
N ARG A 42 8.50 1.31 10.99
CA ARG A 42 8.49 2.70 11.48
C ARG A 42 7.44 3.56 10.80
N MET A 43 7.21 3.36 9.50
CA MET A 43 6.22 4.11 8.72
C MET A 43 4.80 3.49 8.70
N ARG A 44 4.51 2.52 9.56
CA ARG A 44 3.15 1.96 9.64
C ARG A 44 2.18 3.03 10.13
N LEU A 45 1.14 3.27 9.35
CA LEU A 45 0.05 4.15 9.74
C LEU A 45 -0.99 3.33 10.51
N PHE A 46 -1.20 3.65 11.79
CA PHE A 46 -2.24 3.02 12.63
C PHE A 46 -3.58 3.74 12.56
N SER A 47 -3.59 5.00 12.11
CA SER A 47 -4.82 5.72 11.85
C SER A 47 -5.52 5.18 10.61
N LYS A 48 -6.86 5.27 10.61
CA LYS A 48 -7.68 4.80 9.49
C LYS A 48 -7.41 5.64 8.24
N LYS A 49 -6.78 5.04 7.24
CA LYS A 49 -6.61 5.64 5.91
C LYS A 49 -7.72 5.18 4.96
N ILE A 50 -8.47 6.14 4.43
CA ILE A 50 -9.40 5.90 3.32
C ILE A 50 -8.58 5.96 2.03
N ARG A 51 -8.65 4.89 1.21
CA ARG A 51 -7.93 4.83 -0.07
C ARG A 51 -8.78 5.20 -1.27
N TYR A 52 -10.08 4.91 -1.20
CA TYR A 52 -11.03 5.09 -2.29
C TYR A 52 -12.19 5.96 -1.83
N GLU A 53 -12.06 7.27 -2.00
CA GLU A 53 -13.04 8.25 -1.53
C GLU A 53 -14.43 8.00 -2.15
N VAL A 54 -14.48 7.71 -3.45
CA VAL A 54 -15.74 7.40 -4.15
C VAL A 54 -16.49 6.24 -3.49
N ARG A 55 -15.78 5.17 -3.05
CA ARG A 55 -16.42 4.02 -2.39
C ARG A 55 -16.93 4.37 -1.00
N LYS A 56 -16.23 5.26 -0.28
CA LYS A 56 -16.67 5.75 1.04
C LYS A 56 -17.96 6.57 0.90
N LEU A 57 -17.99 7.54 0.00
CA LEU A 57 -19.17 8.37 -0.27
C LEU A 57 -20.37 7.51 -0.69
N ASN A 58 -20.14 6.52 -1.56
CA ASN A 58 -21.21 5.60 -1.96
C ASN A 58 -21.72 4.74 -0.79
N ALA A 59 -20.85 4.35 0.14
CA ALA A 59 -21.25 3.59 1.33
C ALA A 59 -21.98 4.43 2.38
N GLU A 60 -21.77 5.74 2.41
CA GLU A 60 -22.47 6.71 3.26
C GLU A 60 -23.87 7.03 2.72
N LYS A 61 -24.02 7.11 1.39
CA LYS A 61 -25.32 7.36 0.73
C LYS A 61 -26.30 6.18 0.82
N ARG A 62 -25.82 4.94 1.01
CA ARG A 62 -26.67 3.73 1.04
C ARG A 62 -27.47 3.62 2.34
N PRO A 63 -28.75 3.20 2.28
CA PRO A 63 -29.58 3.04 3.48
C PRO A 63 -29.07 1.92 4.38
N ARG A 64 -29.08 2.17 5.69
CA ARG A 64 -28.66 1.22 6.73
C ARG A 64 -29.74 1.04 7.79
N ILE A 65 -29.95 -0.19 8.23
CA ILE A 65 -30.76 -0.53 9.42
C ILE A 65 -29.87 -1.35 10.35
N LYS A 66 -29.71 -0.92 11.61
CA LYS A 66 -28.82 -1.55 12.61
C LYS A 66 -27.39 -1.81 12.08
N GLY A 67 -26.85 -0.85 11.30
CA GLY A 67 -25.50 -0.92 10.72
C GLY A 67 -25.36 -1.76 9.44
N ARG A 68 -26.39 -2.54 9.06
CA ARG A 68 -26.38 -3.39 7.86
C ARG A 68 -26.99 -2.66 6.67
N PHE A 69 -26.49 -2.96 5.47
CA PHE A 69 -27.11 -2.47 4.25
C PHE A 69 -28.40 -3.22 3.96
N VAL A 70 -29.40 -2.49 3.47
CA VAL A 70 -30.71 -3.04 3.11
C VAL A 70 -30.86 -3.05 1.59
N LYS A 71 -31.52 -4.08 1.04
CA LYS A 71 -31.93 -4.09 -0.38
C LYS A 71 -33.20 -3.26 -0.51
N ARG A 72 -33.32 -2.47 -1.57
CA ARG A 72 -34.62 -1.88 -1.90
C ARG A 72 -35.56 -3.04 -2.24
N GLN A 73 -36.77 -3.03 -1.67
CA GLN A 73 -37.87 -3.82 -2.20
C GLN A 73 -38.03 -3.38 -3.66
N GLN A 74 -38.11 -4.35 -4.59
CA GLN A 74 -38.21 -4.05 -6.02
C GLN A 74 -39.49 -3.28 -6.31
#